data_AF-A0A1L8FPU4-F1
#
_entry.id   AF-A0A1L8FPU4-F1
#
_cell.length_a   1.000
_cell.length_b   1.000
_cell.length_c   1.000
_cell.angle_alpha   90.00
_cell.angle_beta   90.00
_cell.angle_gamma   90.00
#
_symmetry.space_group_name_H-M   'P 1'
#
loop_
_entity.id
_entity.type
_entity.pdbx_description
1 polymer ?
#
loop_
_entity_poly.entity_id
_entity_poly.type
_entity_poly.pdbx_seq_one_letter_code
_entity_poly.pdbx_strand_id
1 'polypeptide(L)'
;MALYLSILSVFSALAATGDSLSCQTCISASKTPCQGKSLLCPSDSACAATYTLTTANGRTISEMYTLSCAPLRQCDKPASMSIPNGKIKRGISCCFEDNCTPPTPTLPPDNSRLNGQICRTCTSADSTWCYTDDTMRCTGEENMCLLQTTVISGPVSSQVALRGCATKSMCDLGSNSVSYPGFSMDLHFFCTSGSLGIHQGYFMSMLVSIALTTILCRSF
;
A
#
# COMPACT_ATOMS: atom_id res chain seq x y z
N MET A 1 51.26 -14.35 -24.32
CA MET A 1 49.91 -14.26 -24.94
C MET A 1 48.93 -15.33 -24.41
N ALA A 2 49.39 -16.53 -24.03
CA ALA A 2 48.52 -17.58 -23.50
C ALA A 2 47.99 -17.35 -22.06
N LEU A 3 48.72 -16.60 -21.22
CA LEU A 3 48.36 -16.36 -19.81
C LEU A 3 47.21 -15.35 -19.60
N TYR A 4 46.99 -14.42 -20.53
CA TYR A 4 45.91 -13.42 -20.43
C TYR A 4 44.54 -13.98 -20.85
N LEU A 5 44.52 -14.96 -21.75
CA LEU A 5 43.30 -15.63 -22.21
C LEU A 5 42.69 -16.54 -21.12
N SER A 6 43.53 -17.12 -20.26
CA SER A 6 43.07 -17.96 -19.14
C SER A 6 42.42 -17.18 -17.99
N ILE A 7 42.74 -15.89 -17.84
CA ILE A 7 42.13 -15.04 -16.79
C ILE A 7 40.72 -14.58 -17.21
N LEU A 8 40.52 -14.32 -18.51
CA LEU A 8 39.21 -13.95 -19.07
C LEU A 8 38.20 -15.11 -19.10
N SER A 9 38.65 -16.37 -19.15
CA SER A 9 37.74 -17.52 -19.14
C SER A 9 37.17 -17.86 -17.76
N VAL A 10 37.83 -17.41 -16.69
CA VAL A 10 37.34 -17.64 -15.31
C VAL A 10 36.35 -16.53 -14.88
N PHE A 11 36.47 -15.32 -15.43
CA PHE A 11 35.56 -14.22 -15.11
C PHE A 11 34.16 -14.34 -15.72
N SER A 12 33.97 -15.13 -16.78
CA SER A 12 32.64 -15.35 -17.37
C SER A 12 31.76 -16.34 -16.62
N ALA A 13 32.31 -17.08 -15.64
CA ALA A 13 31.55 -18.04 -14.82
C ALA A 13 30.94 -17.42 -13.56
N LEU A 14 31.32 -16.20 -13.18
CA LEU A 14 30.64 -15.39 -12.16
C LEU A 14 29.59 -14.47 -12.80
N ALA A 15 28.90 -14.96 -13.84
CA ALA A 15 27.57 -14.45 -14.12
C ALA A 15 26.72 -14.87 -12.91
N ALA A 16 26.51 -13.95 -11.97
CA ALA A 16 25.62 -14.11 -10.83
C ALA A 16 24.30 -14.70 -11.35
N THR A 17 24.11 -16.01 -11.18
CA THR A 17 22.78 -16.59 -11.17
C THR A 17 22.16 -15.97 -9.93
N GLY A 18 21.42 -14.87 -10.11
CA GLY A 18 20.57 -14.37 -9.06
C GLY A 18 19.59 -15.50 -8.77
N ASP A 19 19.86 -16.27 -7.71
CA ASP A 19 19.04 -17.41 -7.33
C ASP A 19 17.61 -16.90 -7.15
N SER A 20 16.74 -17.31 -8.07
CA SER A 20 15.33 -16.97 -8.02
C SER A 20 14.68 -17.84 -6.96
N LEU A 21 14.42 -17.22 -5.81
CA LEU A 21 13.74 -17.82 -4.67
C LEU A 21 12.41 -18.49 -5.10
N SER A 22 12.12 -19.68 -4.59
CA SER A 22 10.82 -20.34 -4.74
C SER A 22 10.02 -20.25 -3.44
N CYS A 23 8.78 -19.79 -3.49
CA CYS A 23 7.95 -19.58 -2.31
C CYS A 23 6.59 -20.25 -2.43
N GLN A 24 6.07 -20.75 -1.32
CA GLN A 24 4.70 -21.23 -1.25
C GLN A 24 3.71 -20.07 -1.48
N THR A 25 2.68 -20.30 -2.27
CA THR A 25 1.63 -19.32 -2.55
C THR A 25 0.26 -19.87 -2.18
N CYS A 26 -0.51 -19.11 -1.40
CA CYS A 26 -1.88 -19.45 -1.03
C CYS A 26 -2.64 -18.24 -0.51
N ILE A 27 -3.97 -18.36 -0.49
CA ILE A 27 -4.89 -17.41 0.13
C ILE A 27 -5.92 -18.20 0.96
N SER A 28 -6.24 -17.70 2.15
CA SER A 28 -7.32 -18.22 2.99
C SER A 28 -8.12 -17.06 3.58
N ALA A 29 -9.45 -17.21 3.64
CA ALA A 29 -10.36 -16.29 4.32
C ALA A 29 -10.42 -16.56 5.83
N SER A 30 -9.26 -16.71 6.47
CA SER A 30 -9.11 -16.98 7.90
C SER A 30 -7.82 -16.37 8.41
N LYS A 31 -7.65 -16.31 9.73
CA LYS A 31 -6.37 -15.93 10.39
C LYS A 31 -5.30 -17.02 10.36
N THR A 32 -5.67 -18.24 9.98
CA THR A 32 -4.77 -19.40 10.07
C THR A 32 -3.90 -19.49 8.83
N PRO A 33 -2.60 -19.84 8.96
CA PRO A 33 -1.76 -20.11 7.82
C PRO A 33 -2.39 -21.13 6.87
N CYS A 34 -2.35 -20.85 5.58
CA CYS A 34 -2.72 -21.78 4.53
C CYS A 34 -1.50 -22.53 4.02
N GLN A 35 -1.74 -23.56 3.23
CA GLN A 35 -0.72 -24.24 2.44
C GLN A 35 -1.12 -24.18 0.97
N GLY A 36 -0.12 -24.15 0.09
CA GLY A 36 -0.33 -24.10 -1.35
C GLY A 36 0.89 -24.57 -2.13
N LYS A 37 0.97 -24.18 -3.39
CA LYS A 37 2.05 -24.62 -4.29
C LYS A 37 3.21 -23.64 -4.25
N SER A 38 4.42 -24.19 -4.40
CA SER A 38 5.63 -23.40 -4.57
C SER A 38 5.73 -22.85 -5.98
N LEU A 39 6.03 -21.56 -6.09
CA LEU A 39 6.21 -20.86 -7.36
C LEU A 39 7.51 -20.05 -7.31
N LEU A 40 8.17 -19.93 -8.46
CA LEU A 40 9.35 -19.11 -8.63
C LEU A 40 8.98 -17.63 -8.45
N CYS A 41 9.75 -16.91 -7.65
CA CYS A 41 9.54 -15.50 -7.40
C CYS A 41 10.39 -14.62 -8.34
N PRO A 42 9.99 -13.36 -8.57
CA PRO A 42 10.83 -12.37 -9.23
C PRO A 42 12.15 -12.15 -8.47
N SER A 43 13.17 -11.65 -9.15
CA SER A 43 14.39 -11.17 -8.50
C SER A 43 14.07 -10.10 -7.45
N ASP A 44 14.89 -10.00 -6.41
CA ASP A 44 14.72 -9.04 -5.30
C ASP A 44 13.40 -9.20 -4.52
N SER A 45 12.99 -10.45 -4.30
CA SER A 45 11.81 -10.81 -3.52
C SER A 45 12.15 -11.75 -2.35
N ALA A 46 11.20 -11.86 -1.42
CA ALA A 46 11.22 -12.78 -0.29
C ALA A 46 9.92 -13.58 -0.22
N CYS A 47 9.97 -14.73 0.45
CA CYS A 47 8.76 -15.44 0.83
C CYS A 47 8.09 -14.65 1.96
N ALA A 48 6.82 -14.32 1.79
CA ALA A 48 6.08 -13.48 2.72
C ALA A 48 4.82 -14.19 3.22
N ALA A 49 4.58 -14.08 4.52
CA ALA A 49 3.27 -14.29 5.10
C ALA A 49 2.62 -12.93 5.33
N THR A 50 1.36 -12.78 4.93
CA THR A 50 0.59 -11.56 5.17
C THR A 50 -0.71 -11.93 5.86
N TYR A 51 -1.06 -11.19 6.91
CA TYR A 51 -2.36 -11.27 7.56
C TYR A 51 -3.04 -9.92 7.48
N THR A 52 -4.22 -9.89 6.86
CA THR A 52 -5.06 -8.70 6.72
C THR A 52 -6.33 -8.87 7.53
N LEU A 53 -6.63 -7.88 8.36
CA LEU A 53 -7.81 -7.82 9.20
C LEU A 53 -8.61 -6.56 8.84
N THR A 54 -9.86 -6.75 8.46
CA THR A 54 -10.80 -5.67 8.17
C THR A 54 -11.89 -5.66 9.23
N THR A 55 -12.07 -4.51 9.85
CA THR A 55 -13.10 -4.26 10.85
C THR A 55 -14.02 -3.13 10.40
N ALA A 56 -15.30 -3.26 10.70
CA ALA A 56 -16.29 -2.20 10.53
C ALA A 56 -17.18 -2.13 11.77
N ASN A 57 -17.42 -0.93 12.28
CA ASN A 57 -18.20 -0.69 13.51
C ASN A 57 -17.70 -1.55 14.70
N GLY A 58 -16.38 -1.71 14.83
CA GLY A 58 -15.76 -2.52 15.89
C GLY A 58 -15.93 -4.03 15.75
N ARG A 59 -16.49 -4.52 14.63
CA ARG A 59 -16.65 -5.95 14.34
C ARG A 59 -15.73 -6.37 13.20
N THR A 60 -15.15 -7.56 13.31
CA THR A 60 -14.43 -8.19 12.19
C THR A 60 -15.41 -8.52 11.07
N ILE A 61 -15.15 -8.01 9.88
CA ILE A 61 -15.96 -8.31 8.68
C ILE A 61 -15.19 -9.16 7.66
N SER A 62 -13.85 -9.16 7.72
CA SER A 62 -13.02 -9.99 6.85
C SER A 62 -11.66 -10.24 7.50
N GLU A 63 -11.17 -11.47 7.30
CA GLU A 63 -9.83 -11.90 7.64
C GLU A 63 -9.24 -12.60 6.43
N MET A 64 -7.95 -12.36 6.17
CA MET A 64 -7.25 -12.97 5.04
C MET A 64 -5.81 -13.27 5.42
N TYR A 65 -5.40 -14.52 5.23
CA TYR A 65 -4.02 -14.95 5.36
C TYR A 65 -3.49 -15.36 3.99
N THR A 66 -2.31 -14.87 3.61
CA THR A 66 -1.67 -15.24 2.35
C THR A 66 -0.22 -15.63 2.55
N LEU A 67 0.21 -16.62 1.77
CA LEU A 67 1.62 -16.83 1.45
C LEU A 67 1.86 -16.35 0.02
N SER A 68 2.93 -15.58 -0.20
CA SER A 68 3.24 -15.05 -1.52
C SER A 68 4.73 -14.70 -1.65
N CYS A 69 5.17 -14.42 -2.87
CA CYS A 69 6.37 -13.62 -3.09
C CYS A 69 6.04 -12.15 -2.73
N ALA A 70 6.97 -11.43 -2.11
CA ALA A 70 6.84 -9.99 -1.88
C ALA A 70 8.17 -9.26 -2.14
N PRO A 71 8.13 -8.00 -2.60
CA PRO A 71 9.34 -7.19 -2.71
C PRO A 71 10.02 -7.03 -1.34
N LEU A 72 11.35 -7.13 -1.30
CA LEU A 72 12.13 -7.00 -0.05
C LEU A 72 11.79 -5.72 0.74
N ARG A 73 11.46 -4.63 0.03
CA ARG A 73 11.10 -3.34 0.62
C ARG A 73 9.81 -3.37 1.45
N GLN A 74 8.95 -4.37 1.27
CA GLN A 74 7.68 -4.51 2.00
C GLN A 74 7.81 -5.38 3.26
N CYS A 75 8.91 -6.12 3.40
CA CYS A 75 9.11 -7.02 4.54
C CYS A 75 9.11 -6.26 5.87
N ASP A 76 8.44 -6.86 6.87
CA ASP A 76 8.33 -6.37 8.25
C ASP A 76 7.83 -4.92 8.39
N LYS A 77 7.08 -4.45 7.38
CA LYS A 77 6.40 -3.15 7.40
C LYS A 77 4.89 -3.36 7.55
N PRO A 78 4.39 -3.53 8.79
CA PRO A 78 2.97 -3.54 9.02
C PRO A 78 2.35 -2.21 8.55
N ALA A 79 1.10 -2.28 8.13
CA ALA A 79 0.38 -1.15 7.56
C ALA A 79 -1.04 -1.10 8.10
N SER A 80 -1.56 0.10 8.29
CA SER A 80 -2.98 0.32 8.57
C SER A 80 -3.55 1.47 7.76
N MET A 81 -4.86 1.42 7.58
CA MET A 81 -5.67 2.53 7.12
C MET A 81 -7.03 2.56 7.82
N SER A 82 -7.56 3.76 7.99
CA SER A 82 -8.86 4.03 8.59
C SER A 82 -9.72 4.83 7.61
N ILE A 83 -10.97 4.41 7.49
CA ILE A 83 -12.03 5.04 6.68
C ILE A 83 -13.24 5.30 7.61
N PRO A 84 -14.34 5.92 7.16
CA PRO A 84 -15.53 6.07 8.01
C PRO A 84 -15.98 4.72 8.57
N ASN A 85 -16.02 4.62 9.91
CA ASN A 85 -16.46 3.42 10.64
C ASN A 85 -15.71 2.12 10.30
N GLY A 86 -14.56 2.19 9.63
CA GLY A 86 -13.83 1.03 9.15
C GLY A 86 -12.33 1.16 9.33
N LYS A 87 -11.68 0.04 9.58
CA LYS A 87 -10.22 -0.03 9.72
C LYS A 87 -9.69 -1.31 9.11
N ILE A 88 -8.63 -1.16 8.33
CA ILE A 88 -7.90 -2.26 7.70
C ILE A 88 -6.48 -2.26 8.27
N LYS A 89 -6.06 -3.43 8.75
CA LYS A 89 -4.71 -3.67 9.25
C LYS A 89 -4.08 -4.79 8.45
N ARG A 90 -2.79 -4.64 8.16
CA ARG A 90 -1.98 -5.61 7.44
C ARG A 90 -0.69 -5.85 8.23
N GLY A 91 -0.45 -7.08 8.62
CA GLY A 91 0.83 -7.56 9.10
C GLY A 91 1.55 -8.29 7.97
N ILE A 92 2.87 -8.16 7.90
CA ILE A 92 3.71 -8.91 6.96
C ILE A 92 4.97 -9.34 7.68
N SER A 93 5.41 -10.56 7.40
CA SER A 93 6.69 -11.14 7.81
C SER A 93 7.33 -11.82 6.62
N CYS A 94 8.67 -11.90 6.61
CA CYS A 94 9.42 -12.49 5.48
C CYS A 94 10.46 -13.52 5.93
N CYS A 95 10.85 -14.36 4.99
CA CYS A 95 12.06 -15.19 5.05
C CYS A 95 12.69 -15.30 3.65
N PHE A 96 13.96 -15.70 3.59
CA PHE A 96 14.84 -15.46 2.42
C PHE A 96 15.43 -16.73 1.79
N GLU A 97 14.95 -17.91 2.20
CA GLU A 97 15.41 -19.21 1.70
C GLU A 97 14.30 -19.93 0.93
N ASP A 98 14.67 -20.84 0.02
CA ASP A 98 13.70 -21.56 -0.80
C ASP A 98 12.69 -22.31 0.06
N ASN A 99 11.41 -22.06 -0.20
CA ASN A 99 10.27 -22.65 0.49
C ASN A 99 10.32 -22.52 2.01
N CYS A 100 11.01 -21.48 2.51
CA CYS A 100 11.01 -21.17 3.92
C CYS A 100 9.59 -20.83 4.40
N THR A 101 9.33 -21.08 5.68
CA THR A 101 8.07 -20.67 6.33
C THR A 101 8.30 -19.34 7.03
N PRO A 102 7.70 -18.23 6.56
CA PRO A 102 7.82 -16.96 7.24
C PRO A 102 7.22 -17.05 8.65
N PRO A 103 7.75 -16.29 9.63
CA PRO A 103 7.14 -16.19 10.96
C PRO A 103 5.68 -15.74 10.89
N THR A 104 4.91 -15.91 11.96
CA THR A 104 3.54 -15.39 11.99
C THR A 104 3.54 -13.85 11.92
N PRO A 105 2.83 -13.23 10.96
CA PRO A 105 2.76 -11.78 10.84
C PRO A 105 2.08 -11.14 12.04
N THR A 106 2.59 -10.00 12.50
CA THR A 106 1.96 -9.22 13.57
C THR A 106 1.24 -8.01 13.00
N LEU A 107 0.00 -7.77 13.43
CA LEU A 107 -0.75 -6.59 13.04
C LEU A 107 -0.23 -5.34 13.78
N PRO A 108 -0.31 -4.15 13.17
CA PRO A 108 0.00 -2.92 13.87
C PRO A 108 -0.93 -2.71 15.08
N PRO A 109 -0.40 -2.21 16.21
CA PRO A 109 -1.18 -1.98 17.41
C PRO A 109 -2.28 -0.94 17.17
N ASP A 110 -3.37 -1.01 17.94
CA ASP A 110 -4.33 0.10 17.96
C ASP A 110 -3.77 1.28 18.74
N ASN A 111 -3.85 2.45 18.11
CA ASN A 111 -3.50 3.70 18.73
C ASN A 111 -4.55 4.75 18.34
N SER A 112 -5.47 5.04 19.27
CA SER A 112 -6.55 6.01 19.07
C SER A 112 -6.14 7.45 19.36
N ARG A 113 -4.87 7.69 19.74
CA ARG A 113 -4.38 9.04 19.99
C ARG A 113 -4.36 9.83 18.68
N LEU A 114 -5.03 10.98 18.66
CA LEU A 114 -5.03 11.90 17.53
C LEU A 114 -3.60 12.36 17.22
N ASN A 115 -3.22 12.35 15.94
CA ASN A 115 -1.88 12.72 15.48
C ASN A 115 -1.81 14.09 14.78
N GLY A 116 -2.93 14.81 14.70
CA GLY A 116 -3.03 16.14 14.08
C GLY A 116 -3.26 16.14 12.57
N GLN A 117 -3.15 14.99 11.90
CA GLN A 117 -3.46 14.85 10.49
C GLN A 117 -4.98 14.84 10.27
N ILE A 118 -5.44 15.58 9.26
CA ILE A 118 -6.86 15.65 8.87
C ILE A 118 -6.94 15.32 7.39
N CYS A 119 -7.77 14.34 7.06
CA CYS A 119 -7.93 13.83 5.69
C CYS A 119 -9.39 13.89 5.26
N ARG A 120 -9.62 14.09 3.96
CA ARG A 120 -10.94 13.87 3.36
C ARG A 120 -11.36 12.41 3.55
N THR A 121 -12.65 12.18 3.75
CA THR A 121 -13.16 10.85 4.09
C THR A 121 -14.48 10.55 3.38
N CYS A 122 -14.59 9.38 2.75
CA CYS A 122 -15.83 8.91 2.14
C CYS A 122 -15.66 7.48 1.58
N THR A 123 -16.79 6.88 1.22
CA THR A 123 -16.89 5.59 0.53
C THR A 123 -17.84 5.74 -0.66
N SER A 124 -17.43 5.32 -1.84
CA SER A 124 -18.28 5.28 -3.04
C SER A 124 -18.29 3.87 -3.63
N ALA A 125 -19.47 3.30 -3.77
CA ALA A 125 -19.69 2.13 -4.61
C ALA A 125 -19.75 2.56 -6.10
N ASP A 126 -19.46 1.62 -6.99
CA ASP A 126 -19.51 1.75 -8.45
C ASP A 126 -18.79 2.98 -9.01
N SER A 127 -17.75 3.46 -8.30
CA SER A 127 -16.84 4.52 -8.75
C SER A 127 -15.38 4.22 -8.38
N THR A 128 -14.44 4.68 -9.19
CA THR A 128 -13.00 4.76 -8.85
C THR A 128 -12.63 6.11 -8.23
N TRP A 129 -13.62 6.95 -7.93
CA TRP A 129 -13.40 8.22 -7.26
C TRP A 129 -14.50 8.51 -6.25
N CYS A 130 -14.13 9.24 -5.20
CA CYS A 130 -15.03 9.64 -4.15
C CYS A 130 -14.81 11.13 -3.83
N TYR A 131 -15.76 11.98 -4.21
CA TYR A 131 -15.76 13.41 -3.90
C TYR A 131 -16.45 13.64 -2.55
N THR A 132 -15.83 14.44 -1.70
CA THR A 132 -16.34 14.71 -0.36
C THR A 132 -15.73 15.99 0.20
N ASP A 133 -16.52 16.74 0.94
CA ASP A 133 -16.04 17.79 1.85
C ASP A 133 -15.91 17.28 3.30
N ASP A 134 -16.38 16.08 3.59
CA ASP A 134 -16.24 15.50 4.92
C ASP A 134 -14.76 15.20 5.21
N THR A 135 -14.40 15.34 6.48
CA THR A 135 -13.06 15.08 6.97
C THR A 135 -13.08 14.16 8.18
N MET A 136 -11.98 13.46 8.39
CA MET A 136 -11.71 12.71 9.61
C MET A 136 -10.36 13.10 10.19
N ARG A 137 -10.25 12.98 11.51
CA ARG A 137 -8.99 13.20 12.24
C ARG A 137 -8.28 11.86 12.37
N CYS A 138 -7.02 11.82 11.93
CA CYS A 138 -6.24 10.59 11.95
C CYS A 138 -5.63 10.33 13.32
N THR A 139 -5.22 9.08 13.54
CA THR A 139 -4.72 8.59 14.83
C THR A 139 -3.44 7.79 14.64
N GLY A 140 -2.63 7.72 15.70
CA GLY A 140 -1.40 6.94 15.70
C GLY A 140 -0.47 7.31 14.55
N GLU A 141 0.01 6.29 13.82
CA GLU A 141 0.96 6.43 12.72
C GLU A 141 0.29 6.66 11.36
N GLU A 142 -1.03 6.82 11.31
CA GLU A 142 -1.76 7.11 10.07
C GLU A 142 -1.61 8.60 9.70
N ASN A 143 -0.43 8.95 9.20
CA ASN A 143 -0.02 10.31 8.89
C ASN A 143 -0.16 10.69 7.40
N MET A 144 -0.78 9.84 6.58
CA MET A 144 -1.04 10.07 5.17
C MET A 144 -2.54 10.14 4.89
N CYS A 145 -2.93 10.96 3.92
CA CYS A 145 -4.29 10.94 3.36
C CYS A 145 -4.35 10.03 2.15
N LEU A 146 -5.22 9.03 2.22
CA LEU A 146 -5.37 7.97 1.25
C LEU A 146 -6.59 8.20 0.35
N LEU A 147 -6.43 7.88 -0.92
CA LEU A 147 -7.47 7.43 -1.83
C LEU A 147 -7.12 6.00 -2.25
N GLN A 148 -7.95 5.04 -1.88
CA GLN A 148 -7.86 3.67 -2.37
C GLN A 148 -8.92 3.45 -3.43
N THR A 149 -8.56 2.83 -4.54
CA THR A 149 -9.52 2.29 -5.50
C THR A 149 -9.37 0.79 -5.61
N THR A 150 -10.49 0.10 -5.77
CA THR A 150 -10.56 -1.32 -6.07
C THR A 150 -11.41 -1.50 -7.31
N VAL A 151 -10.93 -2.23 -8.30
CA VAL A 151 -11.71 -2.66 -9.46
C VAL A 151 -11.68 -4.18 -9.51
N ILE A 152 -12.84 -4.82 -9.41
CA ILE A 152 -12.99 -6.26 -9.58
C ILE A 152 -13.56 -6.49 -10.98
N SER A 153 -12.86 -7.27 -11.80
CA SER A 153 -13.29 -7.65 -13.14
C SER A 153 -13.57 -9.14 -13.21
N GLY A 154 -14.68 -9.55 -13.83
CA GLY A 154 -15.13 -10.93 -13.91
C GLY A 154 -16.55 -11.02 -14.47
N PRO A 155 -17.30 -12.11 -14.20
CA PRO A 155 -18.71 -12.24 -14.58
C PRO A 155 -19.59 -11.10 -14.02
N VAL A 156 -19.23 -10.61 -12.84
CA VAL A 156 -19.80 -9.40 -12.24
C VAL A 156 -18.64 -8.47 -11.94
N SER A 157 -18.60 -7.33 -12.62
CA SER A 157 -17.64 -6.27 -12.33
C SER A 157 -18.16 -5.37 -11.22
N SER A 158 -17.26 -4.89 -10.39
CA SER A 158 -17.58 -3.88 -9.37
C SER A 158 -16.38 -2.99 -9.15
N GLN A 159 -16.63 -1.76 -8.69
CA GLN A 159 -15.56 -0.84 -8.36
C GLN A 159 -15.91 -0.06 -7.10
N VAL A 160 -14.90 0.23 -6.29
CA VAL A 160 -15.07 0.93 -5.01
C VAL A 160 -13.94 1.95 -4.85
N ALA A 161 -14.30 3.13 -4.36
CA ALA A 161 -13.35 4.16 -3.97
C ALA A 161 -13.52 4.53 -2.50
N LEU A 162 -12.41 4.64 -1.78
CA LEU A 162 -12.36 4.93 -0.36
C LEU A 162 -11.38 6.07 -0.10
N ARG A 163 -11.75 7.00 0.77
CA ARG A 163 -10.85 8.03 1.30
C ARG A 163 -10.75 7.95 2.81
N GLY A 164 -9.56 8.23 3.33
CA GLY A 164 -9.33 8.27 4.76
C GLY A 164 -7.87 8.48 5.14
N CYS A 165 -7.50 7.95 6.30
CA CYS A 165 -6.15 8.02 6.86
C CYS A 165 -5.39 6.74 6.58
N ALA A 166 -4.08 6.82 6.37
CA ALA A 166 -3.23 5.65 6.18
C ALA A 166 -1.84 5.87 6.75
N THR A 167 -1.19 4.77 7.12
CA THR A 167 0.26 4.70 7.34
C THR A 167 1.01 4.84 6.02
N LYS A 168 2.24 5.37 6.07
CA LYS A 168 3.09 5.43 4.88
C LYS A 168 3.37 4.05 4.27
N SER A 169 3.51 3.01 5.09
CA SER A 169 3.69 1.62 4.62
C SER A 169 2.49 1.11 3.80
N MET A 170 1.27 1.54 4.11
CA MET A 170 0.09 1.24 3.28
C MET A 170 0.20 1.90 1.90
N CYS A 171 0.63 3.16 1.87
CA CYS A 171 0.81 3.92 0.63
C CYS A 171 1.93 3.35 -0.25
N ASP A 172 3.00 2.84 0.37
CA ASP A 172 4.14 2.25 -0.32
C ASP A 172 3.78 0.92 -1.03
N LEU A 173 2.59 0.35 -0.78
CA LEU A 173 2.06 -0.76 -1.58
C LEU A 173 1.77 -0.33 -3.02
N GLY A 174 1.42 0.93 -3.27
CA GLY A 174 1.21 1.46 -4.62
C GLY A 174 0.05 0.80 -5.36
N SER A 175 0.31 0.28 -6.56
CA SER A 175 -0.69 -0.38 -7.41
C SER A 175 -0.39 -1.88 -7.47
N ASN A 176 -1.39 -2.71 -7.16
CA ASN A 176 -1.25 -4.16 -7.17
C ASN A 176 -2.46 -4.80 -7.85
N SER A 177 -2.19 -5.81 -8.67
CA SER A 177 -3.23 -6.61 -9.31
C SER A 177 -3.15 -8.04 -8.79
N VAL A 178 -4.29 -8.58 -8.40
CA VAL A 178 -4.42 -9.98 -7.98
C VAL A 178 -5.35 -10.69 -8.95
N SER A 179 -4.91 -11.81 -9.50
CA SER A 179 -5.70 -12.59 -10.47
C SER A 179 -6.02 -13.96 -9.90
N TYR A 180 -7.29 -14.34 -10.01
CA TYR A 180 -7.79 -15.68 -9.69
C TYR A 180 -8.54 -16.25 -10.90
N PRO A 181 -8.73 -17.58 -10.97
CA PRO A 181 -9.56 -18.16 -12.03
C PRO A 181 -10.97 -17.54 -12.03
N GLY A 182 -11.31 -16.82 -13.10
CA GLY A 182 -12.62 -16.21 -13.29
C GLY A 182 -12.77 -14.75 -12.83
N PHE A 183 -11.84 -14.19 -12.06
CA PHE A 183 -11.87 -12.76 -11.72
C PHE A 183 -10.47 -12.17 -11.44
N SER A 184 -10.32 -10.87 -11.68
CA SER A 184 -9.15 -10.08 -11.27
C SER A 184 -9.57 -8.94 -10.35
N MET A 185 -8.65 -8.51 -9.51
CA MET A 185 -8.83 -7.39 -8.58
C MET A 185 -7.63 -6.45 -8.71
N ASP A 186 -7.88 -5.22 -9.13
CA ASP A 186 -6.88 -4.16 -9.21
C ASP A 186 -7.07 -3.23 -8.01
N LEU A 187 -6.03 -3.08 -7.18
CA LEU A 187 -6.00 -2.15 -6.07
C LEU A 187 -4.99 -1.05 -6.34
N HIS A 188 -5.39 0.20 -6.12
CA HIS A 188 -4.49 1.34 -6.14
C HIS A 188 -4.56 2.10 -4.83
N PHE A 189 -3.41 2.42 -4.26
CA PHE A 189 -3.27 3.29 -3.09
C PHE A 189 -2.58 4.59 -3.51
N PHE A 190 -3.33 5.68 -3.53
CA PHE A 190 -2.81 7.03 -3.77
C PHE A 190 -2.77 7.81 -2.47
N CYS A 191 -1.60 8.32 -2.10
CA CYS A 191 -1.43 9.04 -0.86
C CYS A 191 -0.84 10.42 -1.03
N THR A 192 -1.26 11.33 -0.16
CA THR A 192 -0.66 12.65 0.00
C THR A 192 -0.32 12.89 1.46
N SER A 193 0.66 13.73 1.73
CA SER A 193 0.93 14.25 3.08
C SER A 193 -0.12 15.27 3.53
N GLY A 194 -1.16 15.51 2.72
CA GLY A 194 -2.03 16.67 2.78
C GLY A 194 -2.76 16.79 4.10
N SER A 195 -2.16 17.45 5.09
CA SER A 195 -2.96 18.15 6.09
C SER A 195 -3.78 19.17 5.31
N LEU A 196 -5.09 19.27 5.54
CA LEU A 196 -5.81 20.51 5.26
C LEU A 196 -5.24 21.59 6.19
N GLY A 197 -3.99 21.98 5.92
CA GLY A 197 -3.29 23.05 6.61
C GLY A 197 -4.00 24.33 6.21
N ILE A 198 -4.53 25.02 7.22
CA ILE A 198 -5.24 26.30 7.16
C ILE A 198 -4.37 27.43 6.54
N HIS A 199 -3.20 27.12 5.98
CA HIS A 199 -2.19 28.05 5.51
C HIS A 199 -2.10 28.22 3.98
N GLN A 200 -2.72 27.34 3.18
CA GLN A 200 -2.54 27.39 1.72
C GLN A 200 -3.48 28.39 1.02
N GLY A 201 -4.60 28.76 1.66
CA GLY A 201 -5.51 29.80 1.17
C GLY A 201 -5.02 31.24 1.38
N TYR A 202 -4.12 31.46 2.36
CA TYR A 202 -3.60 32.81 2.67
C TYR A 202 -2.45 33.25 1.75
N PHE A 203 -1.69 32.32 1.19
CA PHE A 203 -0.56 32.68 0.33
C PHE A 203 -1.02 33.13 -1.07
N MET A 204 -2.10 32.53 -1.58
CA MET A 204 -2.67 32.91 -2.88
C MET A 204 -3.45 34.23 -2.82
N SER A 205 -4.10 34.55 -1.69
CA SER A 205 -4.81 35.82 -1.52
C SER A 205 -3.87 37.02 -1.34
N MET A 206 -2.68 36.83 -0.77
CA MET A 206 -1.64 37.86 -0.74
C MET A 206 -1.12 38.22 -2.15
N LEU A 207 -0.91 37.22 -3.03
CA LEU A 207 -0.39 37.46 -4.38
C LEU A 207 -1.37 38.25 -5.26
N VAL A 208 -2.68 37.99 -5.15
CA VAL A 208 -3.73 38.74 -5.87
C VAL A 208 -3.81 40.18 -5.38
N SER A 209 -3.62 40.41 -4.08
CA SER A 209 -3.64 41.75 -3.49
C SER A 209 -2.44 42.61 -3.90
N ILE A 210 -1.26 42.00 -4.04
CA ILE A 210 -0.04 42.65 -4.54
C ILE A 210 -0.16 42.95 -6.05
N ALA A 211 -0.77 42.06 -6.83
CA ALA A 211 -1.03 42.30 -8.26
C ALA A 211 -2.02 43.46 -8.48
N LEU A 212 -3.10 43.55 -7.68
CA LEU A 212 -4.05 44.66 -7.81
C LEU A 212 -3.45 46.01 -7.41
N THR A 213 -2.64 46.07 -6.35
CA THR A 213 -2.02 47.31 -5.89
C THR A 213 -0.97 47.82 -6.87
N THR A 214 -0.19 46.93 -7.49
CA THR A 214 0.80 47.32 -8.53
C THR A 214 0.13 47.81 -9.82
N ILE A 215 -1.00 47.25 -10.22
CA ILE A 215 -1.76 47.69 -11.41
C ILE A 215 -2.40 49.08 -11.16
N LEU A 216 -3.00 49.29 -9.99
CA LEU A 216 -3.63 50.57 -9.64
C LEU A 216 -2.60 51.70 -9.49
N CYS A 217 -1.40 51.41 -8.96
CA CYS A 217 -0.33 52.40 -8.80
C CYS A 217 0.38 52.77 -10.13
N ARG A 218 0.24 51.94 -11.18
CA ARG A 218 0.74 52.24 -12.54
C ARG A 218 -0.22 53.10 -13.37
N SER A 219 -1.41 53.38 -12.83
CA SER A 219 -2.52 54.05 -13.50
C SER A 219 -2.71 55.50 -13.05
N PHE A 220 -1.81 56.01 -12.19
CA PHE A 220 -1.75 57.39 -11.71
C PHE A 220 -0.38 58.01 -12.04
#